data_AF-A0A973KPT7-F1
#
_entry.id   AF-A0A973KPT7-F1
#
_cell.length_a   1.000
_cell.length_b   1.000
_cell.length_c   1.000
_cell.angle_alpha   90.00
_cell.angle_beta   90.00
_cell.angle_gamma   90.00
#
_symmetry.space_group_name_H-M   'P 1'
#
loop_
_entity.id
_entity.type
_entity.pdbx_description
1 polymer ?
#
loop_
_entity_poly.entity_id
_entity_poly.type
_entity_poly.pdbx_seq_one_letter_code
_entity_poly.pdbx_strand_id
1 'polypeptide(L)'
;IAVLGLPTPDTGSLEGDLRLLYEVTSRALRHPVASQIIPDLQAEAARNPEIAEAMQKTLREGQESVALKIILAAAQRGEVSGGLDEDLALDLISGPLYWRSVVIRSPKLPKDYLAGLARATAEALKAL
;
A
#
# COMPACT_ATOMS: atom_id res chain seq x y z
N ILE A 1 8.05 -5.08 -10.40
CA ILE A 1 7.12 -6.01 -11.09
C ILE A 1 5.72 -5.49 -10.81
N ALA A 2 5.05 -5.07 -11.87
CA ALA A 2 3.87 -4.22 -11.83
C ALA A 2 2.70 -4.82 -11.05
N VAL A 3 2.10 -4.03 -10.16
CA VAL A 3 0.74 -4.24 -9.65
C VAL A 3 -0.26 -3.60 -10.63
N LEU A 4 -0.03 -3.76 -11.94
CA LEU A 4 -0.96 -3.31 -12.97
C LEU A 4 -1.94 -4.46 -13.24
N GLY A 5 -3.21 -4.26 -12.87
CA GLY A 5 -4.30 -5.17 -13.23
C GLY A 5 -4.70 -6.23 -12.18
N LEU A 6 -4.33 -6.07 -10.90
CA LEU A 6 -4.97 -6.89 -9.87
C LEU A 6 -6.46 -6.50 -9.78
N PRO A 7 -7.39 -7.47 -9.83
CA PRO A 7 -8.78 -7.18 -9.50
C PRO A 7 -8.84 -6.61 -8.09
N THR A 8 -9.63 -5.56 -7.91
CA THR A 8 -9.89 -5.01 -6.57
C THR A 8 -10.44 -6.14 -5.70
N PRO A 9 -9.86 -6.40 -4.52
CA PRO A 9 -10.46 -7.28 -3.53
C PRO A 9 -11.90 -6.87 -3.24
N ASP A 10 -12.80 -7.85 -3.20
CA ASP A 10 -14.19 -7.66 -2.80
C ASP A 10 -14.59 -8.79 -1.84
N THR A 11 -14.01 -8.73 -0.65
CA THR A 11 -14.25 -9.70 0.42
C THR A 11 -15.49 -9.37 1.24
N GLY A 12 -16.12 -8.22 0.97
CA GLY A 12 -17.25 -7.68 1.73
C GLY A 12 -16.87 -6.89 2.99
N SER A 13 -15.58 -6.62 3.24
CA SER A 13 -15.12 -5.79 4.36
C SER A 13 -13.80 -5.09 4.07
N LEU A 14 -13.61 -3.88 4.59
CA LEU A 14 -12.37 -3.11 4.45
C LEU A 14 -11.16 -3.89 4.97
N GLU A 15 -11.28 -4.52 6.14
CA GLU A 15 -10.19 -5.33 6.72
C GLU A 15 -9.80 -6.50 5.80
N GLY A 16 -10.79 -7.23 5.26
CA GLY A 16 -10.53 -8.36 4.36
C GLY A 16 -9.86 -7.91 3.05
N ASP A 17 -10.30 -6.79 2.50
CA ASP A 17 -9.75 -6.21 1.28
C ASP A 17 -8.30 -5.75 1.47
N LEU A 18 -8.01 -5.07 2.59
CA LEU A 18 -6.66 -4.66 2.98
C LEU A 18 -5.76 -5.87 3.24
N ARG A 19 -6.28 -6.94 3.85
CA ARG A 19 -5.51 -8.18 4.07
C ARG A 19 -5.04 -8.78 2.75
N LEU A 20 -5.92 -8.90 1.76
CA LEU A 20 -5.54 -9.40 0.44
C LEU A 20 -4.53 -8.49 -0.26
N LEU A 21 -4.74 -7.17 -0.19
CA LEU A 21 -3.78 -6.19 -0.72
C LEU A 21 -2.38 -6.37 -0.10
N TYR A 22 -2.30 -6.55 1.22
CA TYR A 22 -1.05 -6.75 1.94
C TYR A 22 -0.39 -8.10 1.65
N GLU A 23 -1.16 -9.16 1.48
CA GLU A 23 -0.63 -10.46 1.07
C GLU A 23 0.08 -10.37 -0.28
N VAL A 24 -0.54 -9.70 -1.27
CA VAL A 24 0.07 -9.53 -2.60
C VAL A 24 1.25 -8.56 -2.57
N THR A 25 1.08 -7.40 -1.96
CA THR A 25 2.13 -6.37 -1.88
C THR A 25 3.36 -6.89 -1.14
N SER A 26 3.17 -7.64 -0.05
CA SER A 26 4.30 -8.22 0.69
C SER A 26 5.10 -9.23 -0.15
N ARG A 27 4.45 -9.97 -1.06
CA ARG A 27 5.13 -10.89 -1.99
C ARG A 27 5.92 -10.11 -3.03
N ALA A 28 5.34 -9.05 -3.57
CA ALA A 28 6.00 -8.19 -4.55
C ALA A 28 7.25 -7.51 -3.97
N LEU A 29 7.16 -6.98 -2.75
CA LEU A 29 8.28 -6.33 -2.06
C LEU A 29 9.39 -7.30 -1.63
N ARG A 30 9.08 -8.59 -1.45
CA ARG A 30 10.09 -9.64 -1.24
C ARG A 30 10.87 -9.99 -2.50
N HIS A 31 10.46 -9.53 -3.69
CA HIS A 31 11.16 -9.85 -4.91
C HIS A 31 12.57 -9.23 -4.89
N PRO A 32 13.66 -10.01 -5.11
CA PRO A 32 15.03 -9.53 -4.94
C PRO A 32 15.33 -8.25 -5.71
N VAL A 33 14.89 -8.20 -6.98
CA VAL A 33 15.06 -7.02 -7.85
C VAL A 33 14.31 -5.79 -7.32
N ALA A 34 13.10 -5.96 -6.79
CA ALA A 34 12.32 -4.82 -6.26
C ALA A 34 12.95 -4.29 -4.97
N SER A 35 13.39 -5.20 -4.08
CA SER A 35 14.03 -4.84 -2.81
C SER A 35 15.37 -4.13 -2.96
N GLN A 36 16.04 -4.28 -4.10
CA GLN A 36 17.30 -3.60 -4.42
C GLN A 36 17.07 -2.27 -5.14
N ILE A 37 16.25 -2.26 -6.20
CA ILE A 37 16.08 -1.08 -7.05
C ILE A 37 15.32 0.04 -6.34
N ILE A 38 14.31 -0.27 -5.53
CA ILE A 38 13.46 0.76 -4.92
C ILE A 38 14.27 1.70 -4.00
N PRO A 39 15.11 1.20 -3.06
CA PRO A 39 15.98 2.07 -2.26
C PRO A 39 16.93 2.93 -3.08
N ASP A 40 17.53 2.37 -4.14
CA ASP A 40 18.48 3.09 -4.98
C ASP A 40 17.80 4.24 -5.73
N LEU A 41 16.61 3.98 -6.29
CA LEU A 41 15.79 5.01 -6.93
C LEU A 41 15.37 6.11 -5.94
N GLN A 42 15.04 5.76 -4.70
CA GLN A 42 14.71 6.77 -3.68
C GLN A 42 15.91 7.64 -3.31
N ALA A 43 17.09 7.04 -3.17
CA ALA A 43 18.32 7.78 -2.90
C ALA A 43 18.65 8.74 -4.05
N GLU A 44 18.42 8.32 -5.29
CA GLU A 44 18.61 9.16 -6.48
C GLU A 44 17.54 10.27 -6.56
N ALA A 45 16.27 9.96 -6.30
CA ALA A 45 15.18 10.94 -6.30
C ALA A 45 15.42 12.10 -5.32
N ALA A 46 16.13 11.86 -4.22
CA ALA A 46 16.50 12.92 -3.26
C ALA A 46 17.43 13.99 -3.85
N ARG A 47 18.13 13.70 -4.95
CA ARG A 47 19.09 14.60 -5.61
C ARG A 47 18.80 14.85 -7.09
N ASN A 48 17.83 14.16 -7.67
CA ASN A 48 17.43 14.28 -9.06
C ASN A 48 15.91 14.49 -9.18
N PRO A 49 15.45 15.73 -9.48
CA PRO A 49 14.03 16.05 -9.60
C PRO A 49 13.28 15.26 -10.68
N GLU A 50 13.93 14.93 -11.80
CA GLU A 50 13.30 14.18 -12.89
C GLU A 50 12.97 12.74 -12.45
N ILE A 51 13.88 12.13 -11.68
CA ILE A 51 13.67 10.79 -11.12
C ILE A 51 12.62 10.84 -10.01
N ALA A 52 12.61 11.88 -9.18
CA ALA A 52 11.56 12.08 -8.19
C ALA A 52 10.17 12.17 -8.86
N GLU A 53 10.04 12.97 -9.91
CA GLU A 53 8.79 13.13 -10.67
C GLU A 53 8.35 11.82 -11.32
N ALA A 54 9.28 11.10 -11.97
CA ALA A 54 9.00 9.81 -12.60
C ALA A 54 8.56 8.75 -11.57
N MET A 55 9.19 8.71 -10.40
CA MET A 55 8.81 7.82 -9.30
C MET A 55 7.41 8.16 -8.78
N GLN A 56 7.14 9.44 -8.50
CA GLN A 56 5.83 9.86 -8.04
C GLN A 56 4.75 9.54 -9.07
N LYS A 57 4.98 9.84 -10.34
CA LYS A 57 4.04 9.51 -11.43
C LYS A 57 3.75 8.01 -11.49
N THR A 58 4.79 7.19 -11.42
CA THR A 58 4.65 5.72 -11.45
C THR A 58 3.88 5.20 -10.22
N LEU A 59 4.13 5.77 -9.03
CA LEU A 59 3.44 5.41 -7.80
C LEU A 59 1.96 5.79 -7.87
N ARG A 60 1.67 7.02 -8.33
CA ARG A 60 0.31 7.50 -8.55
C ARG A 60 -0.44 6.60 -9.54
N GLU A 61 0.10 6.42 -10.75
CA GLU A 61 -0.52 5.59 -11.79
C GLU A 61 -0.66 4.10 -11.41
N GLY A 62 0.22 3.56 -10.55
CA GLY A 62 0.27 2.14 -10.20
C GLY A 62 -0.45 1.73 -8.91
N GLN A 63 -0.35 2.52 -7.83
CA GLN A 63 -0.88 2.19 -6.50
C GLN A 63 -2.25 2.81 -6.22
N GLU A 64 -2.51 4.01 -6.75
CA GLU A 64 -3.78 4.71 -6.51
C GLU A 64 -4.97 3.87 -7.00
N SER A 65 -4.80 3.02 -8.01
CA SER A 65 -5.96 2.33 -8.59
C SER A 65 -6.56 1.23 -7.72
N VAL A 66 -5.83 0.54 -6.84
CA VAL A 66 -6.40 -0.58 -6.06
C VAL A 66 -6.74 -0.16 -4.65
N ALA A 67 -5.83 0.56 -3.97
CA ALA A 67 -6.09 1.05 -2.63
C ALA A 67 -7.25 2.05 -2.60
N LEU A 68 -7.33 3.00 -3.55
CA LEU A 68 -8.49 3.89 -3.65
C LEU A 68 -9.77 3.14 -3.98
N LYS A 69 -9.73 2.11 -4.84
CA LYS A 69 -10.93 1.30 -5.11
C LYS A 69 -11.42 0.56 -3.86
N ILE A 70 -10.52 0.08 -3.01
CA ILE A 70 -10.88 -0.51 -1.71
C ILE A 70 -11.54 0.54 -0.81
N ILE A 71 -10.95 1.75 -0.72
CA ILE A 71 -11.50 2.87 0.05
C ILE A 71 -12.89 3.25 -0.46
N LEU A 72 -13.06 3.40 -1.77
CA LEU A 72 -14.33 3.73 -2.41
C LEU A 72 -15.39 2.65 -2.15
N ALA A 73 -15.03 1.36 -2.23
CA ALA A 73 -15.93 0.26 -1.92
C ALA A 73 -16.32 0.28 -0.43
N ALA A 74 -15.38 0.53 0.47
CA ALA A 74 -15.65 0.67 1.90
C ALA A 74 -16.56 1.87 2.20
N ALA A 75 -16.37 3.02 1.52
CA ALA A 75 -17.23 4.18 1.65
C ALA A 75 -18.66 3.89 1.15
N GLN A 76 -18.81 3.17 0.03
CA GLN A 76 -20.12 2.72 -0.47
C GLN A 76 -20.85 1.79 0.51
N ARG A 77 -20.11 0.99 1.29
CA ARG A 77 -20.64 0.15 2.36
C ARG A 77 -20.88 0.91 3.67
N GLY A 78 -20.47 2.18 3.76
CA GLY A 78 -20.55 2.98 4.98
C GLY A 78 -19.55 2.58 6.06
N GLU A 79 -18.47 1.88 5.69
CA GLU A 79 -17.41 1.50 6.63
C GLU A 79 -16.51 2.70 6.98
N VAL A 80 -16.28 3.62 6.04
CA VAL A 80 -15.43 4.82 6.22
C VAL A 80 -16.15 6.09 5.77
N SER A 81 -15.69 7.25 6.24
CA SER A 81 -16.21 8.55 5.81
C SER A 81 -15.99 8.77 4.31
N GLY A 82 -17.01 9.27 3.61
CA GLY A 82 -16.90 9.65 2.19
C GLY A 82 -16.07 10.91 1.95
N GLY A 83 -15.71 11.65 3.01
CA GLY A 83 -14.83 12.83 2.97
C GLY A 83 -13.41 12.55 3.49
N LEU A 84 -13.02 11.28 3.55
CA LEU A 84 -11.69 10.83 3.93
C LEU A 84 -10.61 11.52 3.07
N ASP A 85 -9.53 11.99 3.70
CA ASP A 85 -8.33 12.43 3.02
C ASP A 85 -7.65 11.21 2.35
N GLU A 86 -7.72 11.15 1.02
CA GLU A 86 -7.21 10.03 0.22
C GLU A 86 -5.69 9.88 0.36
N ASP A 87 -4.94 10.98 0.43
CA ASP A 87 -3.48 10.95 0.55
C ASP A 87 -3.08 10.34 1.90
N LEU A 88 -3.72 10.81 2.99
CA LEU A 88 -3.50 10.24 4.32
C LEU A 88 -3.88 8.76 4.38
N ALA A 89 -4.98 8.39 3.72
CA ALA A 89 -5.42 6.99 3.66
C ALA A 89 -4.39 6.11 2.94
N LEU A 90 -3.85 6.56 1.80
CA LEU A 90 -2.82 5.87 1.05
C LEU A 90 -1.52 5.71 1.85
N ASP A 91 -1.14 6.74 2.60
CA ASP A 91 0.01 6.70 3.51
C ASP A 91 -0.17 5.65 4.62
N LEU A 92 -1.35 5.59 5.24
CA LEU A 92 -1.67 4.60 6.28
C LEU A 92 -1.72 3.17 5.75
N ILE A 93 -2.16 2.98 4.51
CA ILE A 93 -2.19 1.68 3.84
C ILE A 93 -0.75 1.24 3.49
N SER A 94 0.00 2.10 2.80
CA SER A 94 1.27 1.68 2.18
C SER A 94 2.46 1.78 3.14
N GLY A 95 2.48 2.81 3.98
CA GLY A 95 3.62 3.21 4.81
C GLY A 95 4.12 2.11 5.75
N PRO A 96 3.28 1.49 6.60
CA PRO A 96 3.74 0.50 7.58
C PRO A 96 4.35 -0.75 6.95
N LEU A 97 3.79 -1.24 5.84
CA LEU A 97 4.31 -2.40 5.13
C LEU A 97 5.62 -2.04 4.41
N TYR A 98 5.69 -0.85 3.80
CA TYR A 98 6.89 -0.33 3.17
C TYR A 98 8.04 -0.20 4.18
N TRP A 99 7.79 0.44 5.33
CA TRP A 99 8.75 0.60 6.41
C TRP A 99 9.35 -0.74 6.86
N ARG A 100 8.50 -1.74 7.09
CA ARG A 100 8.96 -3.07 7.51
C ARG A 100 9.74 -3.81 6.42
N SER A 101 9.27 -3.74 5.18
CA SER A 101 9.78 -4.57 4.08
C SER A 101 11.02 -3.98 3.42
N VAL A 102 11.07 -2.66 3.27
CA VAL A 102 12.10 -1.96 2.48
C VAL A 102 13.10 -1.21 3.36
N VAL A 103 12.63 -0.53 4.41
CA VAL A 103 13.51 0.24 5.32
C VAL A 103 14.18 -0.68 6.33
N ILE A 104 13.40 -1.40 7.14
CA ILE A 104 13.92 -2.38 8.11
C ILE A 104 14.53 -3.60 7.41
N ARG A 105 14.11 -3.89 6.17
CA ARG A 105 14.53 -5.06 5.39
C ARG A 105 14.27 -6.37 6.13
N SER A 106 13.03 -6.57 6.60
CA SER A 106 12.60 -7.81 7.27
C SER A 106 11.88 -8.75 6.28
N PRO A 107 12.60 -9.60 5.50
CA PRO A 107 12.00 -10.40 4.43
C PRO A 107 11.02 -11.46 4.95
N LYS A 108 11.18 -11.91 6.20
CA LYS A 108 10.21 -12.79 6.88
C LYS A 108 9.41 -11.95 7.86
N LEU A 109 8.17 -11.64 7.51
CA LEU A 109 7.24 -11.00 8.43
C LEU A 109 6.80 -12.02 9.49
N PRO A 110 6.60 -11.60 10.75
CA PRO A 110 6.05 -12.46 11.78
C PRO A 110 4.74 -13.12 11.35
N LYS A 111 4.46 -14.29 11.93
CA LYS A 111 3.14 -14.91 11.81
C LYS A 111 2.08 -13.88 12.25
N ASP A 112 1.00 -13.77 11.49
CA ASP A 112 -0.14 -12.87 11.74
C ASP A 112 0.14 -11.37 11.57
N TYR A 113 1.34 -10.96 11.16
CA TYR A 113 1.68 -9.54 10.97
C TYR A 113 0.74 -8.83 9.97
N LEU A 114 0.47 -9.47 8.83
CA LEU A 114 -0.39 -8.88 7.79
C LEU A 114 -1.85 -8.78 8.24
N ALA A 115 -2.33 -9.75 9.04
CA ALA A 115 -3.67 -9.70 9.61
C ALA A 115 -3.78 -8.59 10.67
N GLY A 116 -2.78 -8.49 11.55
CA GLY A 116 -2.71 -7.40 12.53
C GLY A 116 -2.63 -6.02 11.88
N LEU A 117 -1.86 -5.90 10.79
CA LEU A 117 -1.75 -4.66 10.02
C LEU A 117 -3.06 -4.32 9.31
N ALA A 118 -3.71 -5.29 8.66
CA ALA A 118 -5.01 -5.08 8.00
C ALA A 118 -6.05 -4.52 8.98
N ARG A 119 -6.18 -5.15 10.15
CA ARG A 119 -7.08 -4.69 11.20
C ARG A 119 -6.71 -3.29 11.70
N ALA A 120 -5.45 -3.06 12.02
CA ALA A 120 -5.00 -1.76 12.54
C ALA A 120 -5.22 -0.62 11.53
N THR A 121 -4.90 -0.85 10.25
CA THR A 121 -5.16 0.12 9.19
C THR A 121 -6.65 0.35 9.00
N ALA A 122 -7.47 -0.71 8.98
CA ALA A 122 -8.92 -0.57 8.83
C ALA A 122 -9.51 0.30 9.95
N GLU A 123 -9.17 0.04 11.21
CA GLU A 123 -9.66 0.83 12.34
C GLU A 123 -9.15 2.28 12.30
N ALA A 124 -7.91 2.51 11.83
CA ALA A 124 -7.41 3.86 11.64
C ALA A 124 -8.19 4.62 10.56
N LEU A 125 -8.49 3.99 9.43
CA LEU A 125 -9.26 4.61 8.33
C LEU A 125 -10.71 4.90 8.73
N LYS A 126 -11.32 4.05 9.56
CA LYS A 126 -12.67 4.27 10.12
C LYS A 126 -12.73 5.45 11.08
N ALA A 127 -11.60 5.83 11.67
CA ALA A 127 -11.50 6.90 12.65
C ALA A 127 -11.21 8.28 12.03
N LEU A 128 -10.97 8.34 10.72
CA LEU A 128 -10.81 9.57 9.94
C LEU A 128 -12.17 10.09 9.46
#